data_AF-A0A9D5WWV8-F1
#
_entry.id   AF-A0A9D5WWV8-F1
#
_cell.length_a   1.000
_cell.length_b   1.000
_cell.length_c   1.000
_cell.angle_alpha   90.00
_cell.angle_beta   90.00
_cell.angle_gamma   90.00
#
_symmetry.space_group_name_H-M   'P 1'
#
loop_
_entity.id
_entity.type
_entity.pdbx_description
1 polymer ?
#
loop_
_entity_poly.entity_id
_entity_poly.type
_entity_poly.pdbx_seq_one_letter_code
_entity_poly.pdbx_strand_id
1 'polypeptide(L)'
;MIEVKVNDAALRTAAAEGEDAFVEVFIDAINAAIGGTLTEENMQELNSDQITLLGWSYLHGEVMNGGYVQLIYNGYGAFIFKNPFGVAMRDWGLTNLYSHLRRTRKAYDKYHEQIEKEMSDDDFMALYEQMPEFDEADDDFVLNEEEWTKMVAAYIDDHINNFATIENE
;
A
#
# COMPACT_ATOMS: atom_id res chain seq x y z
N MET A 1 15.61 2.97 14.76
CA MET A 1 15.05 2.41 13.52
C MET A 1 15.71 1.09 13.30
N ILE A 2 14.93 0.06 13.01
CA ILE A 2 15.46 -1.27 12.67
C ILE A 2 16.29 -1.19 11.40
N GLU A 3 17.31 -2.03 11.30
CA GLU A 3 18.14 -2.14 10.10
C GLU A 3 17.44 -3.06 9.10
N VAL A 4 17.05 -2.52 7.95
CA VAL A 4 16.50 -3.28 6.82
C VAL A 4 17.60 -3.49 5.80
N LYS A 5 17.76 -4.73 5.34
CA LYS A 5 18.84 -5.16 4.46
C LYS A 5 18.27 -5.80 3.21
N VAL A 6 18.81 -5.42 2.06
CA VAL A 6 18.47 -6.02 0.77
C VAL A 6 19.77 -6.53 0.14
N ASN A 7 19.77 -7.76 -0.35
CA ASN A 7 20.91 -8.34 -1.05
C ASN A 7 21.01 -7.76 -2.48
N ASP A 8 22.20 -7.32 -2.90
CA ASP A 8 22.44 -6.73 -4.23
C ASP A 8 22.06 -7.67 -5.39
N ALA A 9 22.32 -8.98 -5.29
CA ALA A 9 21.96 -9.93 -6.33
C ALA A 9 20.44 -10.11 -6.45
N ALA A 10 19.72 -10.15 -5.33
CA ALA A 10 18.27 -10.18 -5.30
C ALA A 10 17.67 -8.89 -5.91
N LEU A 11 18.19 -7.73 -5.53
CA LEU A 11 17.76 -6.43 -6.06
C LEU A 11 17.95 -6.35 -7.58
N ARG A 12 19.11 -6.76 -8.11
CA ARG A 12 19.36 -6.78 -9.56
C ARG A 12 18.45 -7.73 -10.31
N THR A 13 18.14 -8.88 -9.70
CA THR A 13 17.21 -9.86 -10.31
C THR A 13 15.81 -9.27 -10.40
N ALA A 14 15.32 -8.69 -9.31
CA ALA A 14 14.02 -8.04 -9.25
C ALA A 14 13.91 -6.85 -10.21
N ALA A 15 14.93 -6.00 -10.27
CA ALA A 15 15.00 -4.88 -11.23
C ALA A 15 14.93 -5.34 -12.71
N ALA A 16 15.40 -6.55 -13.02
CA ALA A 16 15.33 -7.11 -14.37
C ALA A 16 13.98 -7.76 -14.69
N GLU A 17 13.20 -8.12 -13.67
CA GLU A 17 11.88 -8.73 -13.81
C GLU A 17 10.78 -7.68 -14.04
N GLY A 18 10.87 -6.54 -13.36
CA GLY A 18 9.95 -5.42 -13.54
C GLY A 18 9.77 -4.60 -12.27
N GLU A 19 8.98 -3.54 -12.36
CA GLU A 19 8.74 -2.60 -11.28
C GLU A 19 8.03 -3.26 -10.09
N ASP A 20 7.08 -4.17 -10.33
CA ASP A 20 6.42 -4.94 -9.26
C ASP A 20 7.44 -5.72 -8.42
N ALA A 21 8.27 -6.53 -9.07
CA ALA A 21 9.28 -7.34 -8.40
C ALA A 21 10.31 -6.46 -7.66
N PHE A 22 10.70 -5.35 -8.29
CA PHE A 22 11.61 -4.38 -7.67
C PHE A 22 11.04 -3.81 -6.38
N VAL A 23 9.78 -3.36 -6.38
CA VAL A 23 9.10 -2.81 -5.19
C VAL A 23 8.92 -3.90 -4.13
N GLU A 24 8.54 -5.11 -4.54
CA GLU A 24 8.29 -6.24 -3.64
C GLU A 24 9.52 -6.64 -2.82
N VAL A 25 10.73 -6.60 -3.41
CA VAL A 25 11.98 -6.93 -2.67
C VAL A 25 12.17 -6.02 -1.44
N PHE A 26 11.79 -4.74 -1.52
CA PHE A 26 11.88 -3.85 -0.37
C PHE A 26 10.76 -4.10 0.64
N ILE A 27 9.54 -4.37 0.18
CA ILE A 27 8.40 -4.73 1.04
C ILE A 27 8.75 -5.99 1.85
N ASP A 28 9.24 -7.03 1.19
CA ASP A 28 9.66 -8.29 1.79
C ASP A 28 10.76 -8.08 2.83
N ALA A 29 11.78 -7.27 2.50
CA ALA A 29 12.86 -6.97 3.43
C ALA A 29 12.38 -6.22 4.68
N ILE A 30 11.46 -5.26 4.52
CA ILE A 30 10.87 -4.53 5.65
C ILE A 30 10.03 -5.47 6.51
N ASN A 31 9.14 -6.27 5.90
CA ASN A 31 8.31 -7.24 6.61
C ASN A 31 9.19 -8.28 7.36
N ALA A 32 10.24 -8.80 6.72
CA ALA A 32 11.16 -9.72 7.36
C ALA A 32 11.88 -9.10 8.56
N ALA A 33 12.29 -7.83 8.47
CA ALA A 33 12.95 -7.13 9.56
C ALA A 33 12.02 -6.99 10.79
N ILE A 34 10.75 -6.66 10.58
CA ILE A 34 9.76 -6.46 11.66
C ILE A 34 9.08 -7.77 12.13
N GLY A 35 9.50 -8.92 11.61
CA GLY A 35 8.97 -10.24 11.99
C GLY A 35 7.63 -10.60 11.34
N GLY A 36 7.28 -9.97 10.22
CA GLY A 36 6.06 -10.23 9.45
C GLY A 36 5.27 -8.94 9.24
N THR A 37 4.02 -8.93 9.71
CA THR A 37 3.07 -7.82 9.48
C THR A 37 3.38 -6.60 10.36
N LEU A 38 3.04 -5.42 9.85
CA LEU A 38 3.06 -4.18 10.62
C LEU A 38 2.07 -4.24 11.79
N THR A 39 2.51 -3.83 12.97
CA THR A 39 1.73 -3.73 14.20
C THR A 39 1.97 -2.37 14.86
N GLU A 40 1.13 -1.98 15.81
CA GLU A 40 1.35 -0.72 16.56
C GLU A 40 2.69 -0.72 17.32
N GLU A 41 3.17 -1.90 17.74
CA GLU A 41 4.42 -2.05 18.48
C GLU A 41 5.64 -1.87 17.55
N ASN A 42 5.72 -2.65 16.46
CA ASN A 42 6.88 -2.61 15.55
C ASN A 42 6.88 -1.38 14.62
N MET A 43 5.76 -0.67 14.45
CA MET A 43 5.70 0.55 13.63
C MET A 43 6.67 1.63 14.12
N GLN A 44 6.94 1.70 15.43
CA GLN A 44 7.89 2.67 16.00
C GLN A 44 9.34 2.38 15.62
N GLU A 45 9.62 1.17 15.11
CA GLU A 45 10.94 0.76 14.65
C GLU A 45 11.20 1.16 13.20
N LEU A 46 10.16 1.50 12.43
CA LEU A 46 10.22 1.84 11.02
C LEU A 46 10.16 3.34 10.76
N ASN A 47 10.91 3.81 9.76
CA ASN A 47 10.87 5.21 9.38
C ASN A 47 9.63 5.51 8.54
N SER A 48 9.36 6.79 8.30
CA SER A 48 8.17 7.22 7.57
C SER A 48 8.09 6.65 6.16
N ASP A 49 9.21 6.51 5.45
CA ASP A 49 9.22 5.97 4.10
C ASP A 49 8.93 4.46 4.10
N GLN A 50 9.52 3.71 5.03
CA GLN A 50 9.24 2.28 5.21
C GLN A 50 7.76 2.02 5.57
N ILE A 51 7.20 2.80 6.50
CA ILE A 51 5.76 2.72 6.85
C ILE A 51 4.89 3.07 5.64
N THR A 52 5.29 4.08 4.87
CA THR A 52 4.55 4.49 3.66
C THR A 52 4.58 3.41 2.60
N LEU A 53 5.71 2.70 2.42
CA LEU A 53 5.83 1.59 1.48
C LEU A 53 4.97 0.38 1.88
N LEU A 54 4.91 0.04 3.17
CA LEU A 54 3.96 -0.98 3.63
C LEU A 54 2.51 -0.56 3.40
N GLY A 55 2.22 0.74 3.56
CA GLY A 55 0.93 1.32 3.17
C GLY A 55 0.58 1.13 1.70
N TRP A 56 1.57 1.30 0.81
CA TRP A 56 1.42 1.01 -0.61
C TRP A 56 1.10 -0.47 -0.82
N SER A 57 1.87 -1.37 -0.20
CA SER A 57 1.65 -2.82 -0.28
C SER A 57 0.22 -3.22 0.11
N TYR A 58 -0.29 -2.71 1.23
CA TYR A 58 -1.68 -2.98 1.65
C TYR A 58 -2.71 -2.39 0.69
N LEU A 59 -2.51 -1.15 0.23
CA LEU A 59 -3.41 -0.53 -0.72
C LEU A 59 -3.48 -1.32 -2.03
N HIS A 60 -2.32 -1.56 -2.63
CA HIS A 60 -2.18 -2.23 -3.91
C HIS A 60 -2.70 -3.67 -3.84
N GLY A 61 -2.23 -4.46 -2.87
CA GLY A 61 -2.61 -5.86 -2.72
C GLY A 61 -4.11 -6.04 -2.46
N GLU A 62 -4.72 -5.23 -1.60
CA GLU A 62 -6.15 -5.36 -1.31
C GLU A 62 -7.01 -4.89 -2.47
N VAL A 63 -6.69 -3.74 -3.07
CA VAL A 63 -7.52 -3.18 -4.16
C VAL A 63 -7.41 -4.03 -5.43
N MET A 64 -6.22 -4.54 -5.77
CA MET A 64 -6.06 -5.40 -6.95
C MET A 64 -6.70 -6.78 -6.81
N ASN A 65 -6.90 -7.27 -5.58
CA ASN A 65 -7.52 -8.58 -5.33
C ASN A 65 -9.03 -8.49 -5.06
N GLY A 66 -9.49 -7.47 -4.35
CA GLY A 66 -10.89 -7.37 -3.91
C GLY A 66 -11.41 -5.94 -3.73
N GLY A 67 -10.70 -4.93 -4.23
CA GLY A 67 -11.15 -3.55 -4.20
C GLY A 67 -11.12 -2.90 -2.82
N TYR A 68 -11.56 -1.64 -2.77
CA TYR A 68 -11.57 -0.82 -1.56
C TYR A 68 -12.50 -1.38 -0.46
N VAL A 69 -13.56 -2.08 -0.82
CA VAL A 69 -14.45 -2.73 0.16
C VAL A 69 -13.65 -3.78 0.97
N GLN A 70 -12.86 -4.62 0.30
CA GLN A 70 -12.01 -5.60 0.96
C GLN A 70 -10.92 -4.93 1.80
N LEU A 71 -10.26 -3.90 1.26
CA LEU A 71 -9.25 -3.13 2.00
C LEU A 71 -9.79 -2.59 3.33
N ILE A 72 -11.00 -2.04 3.32
CA ILE A 72 -11.63 -1.47 4.50
C ILE A 72 -12.06 -2.57 5.47
N TYR A 73 -12.66 -3.65 4.95
CA TYR A 73 -13.08 -4.81 5.75
C TYR A 73 -11.91 -5.48 6.47
N ASN A 74 -10.75 -5.58 5.80
CA ASN A 74 -9.51 -6.12 6.37
C ASN A 74 -8.83 -5.15 7.36
N GLY A 75 -9.42 -3.99 7.64
CA GLY A 75 -8.99 -3.06 8.68
C GLY A 75 -7.97 -2.02 8.24
N TYR A 76 -7.61 -1.96 6.95
CA TYR A 76 -6.59 -1.01 6.45
C TYR A 76 -7.16 0.38 6.15
N GLY A 77 -8.48 0.55 6.15
CA GLY A 77 -9.13 1.81 5.79
C GLY A 77 -8.67 3.01 6.63
N ALA A 78 -8.59 2.87 7.95
CA ALA A 78 -8.10 3.94 8.82
C ALA A 78 -6.64 4.30 8.52
N PHE A 79 -5.80 3.30 8.23
CA PHE A 79 -4.41 3.50 7.89
C PHE A 79 -4.24 4.28 6.58
N ILE A 80 -5.05 3.97 5.55
CA ILE A 80 -4.97 4.65 4.25
C ILE A 80 -5.61 6.05 4.30
N PHE A 81 -6.75 6.21 4.96
CA PHE A 81 -7.57 7.43 4.85
C PHE A 81 -7.46 8.41 6.02
N LYS A 82 -7.10 7.94 7.23
CA LYS A 82 -7.01 8.80 8.44
C LYS A 82 -5.57 9.21 8.76
N ASN A 83 -4.59 8.36 8.46
CA ASN A 83 -3.17 8.70 8.62
C ASN A 83 -2.65 9.54 7.42
N PRO A 84 -1.48 10.19 7.53
CA PRO A 84 -0.91 11.01 6.47
C PRO A 84 -0.38 10.21 5.26
N PHE A 85 -0.82 8.96 5.04
CA PHE A 85 -0.38 8.10 3.94
C PHE A 85 -0.54 8.78 2.57
N GLY A 86 -1.74 9.28 2.24
CA GLY A 86 -1.94 9.97 0.97
C GLY A 86 -1.06 11.23 0.81
N VAL A 87 -0.74 11.92 1.91
CA VAL A 87 0.18 13.06 1.89
C VAL A 87 1.60 12.61 1.59
N ALA A 88 2.06 11.52 2.20
CA ALA A 88 3.36 10.92 1.90
C ALA A 88 3.46 10.50 0.43
N MET A 89 2.44 9.84 -0.13
CA MET A 89 2.38 9.50 -1.55
C MET A 89 2.48 10.72 -2.46
N ARG A 90 1.79 11.81 -2.12
CA ARG A 90 1.93 13.08 -2.87
C ARG A 90 3.37 13.61 -2.79
N ASP A 91 4.00 13.53 -1.63
CA ASP A 91 5.36 14.02 -1.41
C ASP A 91 6.40 13.16 -2.13
N TRP A 92 6.08 11.89 -2.40
CA TRP A 92 6.81 11.01 -3.33
C TRP A 92 6.55 11.33 -4.81
N GLY A 93 5.69 12.31 -5.11
CA GLY A 93 5.34 12.73 -6.47
C GLY A 93 4.05 12.13 -7.02
N LEU A 94 3.41 11.18 -6.32
CA LEU A 94 2.16 10.51 -6.73
C LEU A 94 0.93 11.39 -6.49
N THR A 95 0.91 12.57 -7.11
CA THR A 95 -0.15 13.57 -6.97
C THR A 95 -1.51 13.09 -7.50
N ASN A 96 -1.52 12.24 -8.52
CA ASN A 96 -2.73 11.63 -9.07
C ASN A 96 -3.31 10.57 -8.13
N LEU A 97 -2.48 9.70 -7.56
CA LEU A 97 -2.89 8.76 -6.51
C LEU A 97 -3.44 9.51 -5.28
N TYR A 98 -2.77 10.58 -4.84
CA TYR A 98 -3.29 11.41 -3.75
C TYR A 98 -4.68 11.99 -4.05
N SER A 99 -4.88 12.46 -5.28
CA SER A 99 -6.17 12.98 -5.73
C SER A 99 -7.24 11.89 -5.80
N HIS A 100 -6.87 10.71 -6.26
CA HIS A 100 -7.70 9.50 -6.24
C HIS A 100 -8.14 9.16 -4.81
N LEU A 101 -7.19 8.96 -3.89
CA LEU A 101 -7.47 8.64 -2.48
C LEU A 101 -8.35 9.69 -1.79
N ARG A 102 -8.20 10.98 -2.13
CA ARG A 102 -9.08 12.04 -1.64
C ARG A 102 -10.52 11.92 -2.13
N ARG A 103 -10.75 11.44 -3.36
CA ARG A 103 -12.10 11.18 -3.88
C ARG A 103 -12.67 9.95 -3.19
N THR A 104 -11.92 8.85 -3.16
CA THR A 104 -12.32 7.57 -2.53
C THR A 104 -12.62 7.73 -1.04
N ARG A 105 -11.88 8.59 -0.34
CA ARG A 105 -12.13 8.90 1.08
C ARG A 105 -13.57 9.36 1.35
N LYS A 106 -14.26 10.01 0.40
CA LYS A 106 -15.66 10.42 0.59
C LYS A 106 -16.58 9.21 0.78
N ALA A 107 -16.34 8.12 0.06
CA ALA A 107 -17.05 6.86 0.22
C ALA A 107 -16.64 6.18 1.52
N TYR A 108 -15.34 6.17 1.86
CA TYR A 108 -14.86 5.67 3.15
C TYR A 108 -15.56 6.38 4.33
N ASP A 109 -15.55 7.70 4.38
CA ASP A 109 -16.17 8.48 5.46
C ASP A 109 -17.70 8.22 5.55
N LYS A 110 -18.35 7.79 4.45
CA LYS A 110 -19.78 7.47 4.40
C LYS A 110 -20.09 6.04 4.87
N TYR A 111 -19.23 5.07 4.56
CA TYR A 111 -19.56 3.65 4.66
C TYR A 111 -18.69 2.84 5.61
N HIS A 112 -17.54 3.35 6.09
CA HIS A 112 -16.57 2.53 6.81
C HIS A 112 -17.17 1.87 8.06
N GLU A 113 -18.05 2.54 8.82
CA GLU A 113 -18.70 1.95 10.00
C GLU A 113 -19.61 0.76 9.66
N GLN A 114 -20.12 0.67 8.44
CA GLN A 114 -20.87 -0.49 7.97
C GLN A 114 -19.91 -1.61 7.56
N ILE A 115 -18.86 -1.28 6.81
CA ILE A 115 -17.91 -2.25 6.28
C ILE A 115 -17.06 -2.87 7.40
N GLU A 116 -16.59 -2.09 8.37
CA GLU A 116 -15.69 -2.54 9.44
C GLU A 116 -16.35 -3.47 10.49
N LYS A 117 -17.63 -3.83 10.30
CA LYS A 117 -18.35 -4.75 11.19
C LYS A 117 -18.08 -6.19 10.80
N GLU A 118 -17.97 -7.07 11.80
CA GLU A 118 -18.05 -8.51 11.56
C GLU A 118 -19.38 -8.86 10.89
N MET A 119 -19.30 -9.57 9.76
CA MET A 119 -20.46 -10.00 9.01
C MET A 119 -20.21 -11.37 8.35
N SER A 120 -21.27 -11.97 7.81
CA SER A 120 -21.14 -13.21 7.05
C SER A 120 -20.56 -12.96 5.66
N ASP A 121 -20.01 -13.99 5.02
CA ASP A 121 -19.50 -13.90 3.65
C ASP A 121 -20.59 -13.42 2.67
N ASP A 122 -21.84 -13.86 2.84
CA ASP A 122 -22.98 -13.43 2.01
C ASP A 122 -23.27 -11.92 2.20
N ASP A 123 -23.24 -11.44 3.44
CA ASP A 123 -23.44 -10.02 3.75
C ASP A 123 -22.28 -9.17 3.22
N PHE A 124 -21.04 -9.68 3.30
CA PHE A 124 -19.86 -9.04 2.74
C PHE A 124 -19.95 -8.91 1.22
N MET A 125 -20.33 -9.98 0.53
CA MET A 125 -20.54 -9.95 -0.92
C MET A 125 -21.62 -8.94 -1.33
N ALA A 126 -22.68 -8.78 -0.52
CA ALA A 126 -23.73 -7.82 -0.79
C ALA A 126 -23.27 -6.35 -0.66
N LEU A 127 -22.12 -6.06 -0.04
CA LEU A 127 -21.60 -4.69 0.08
C LEU A 127 -21.21 -4.10 -1.28
N TYR A 128 -20.65 -4.91 -2.19
CA TYR A 128 -20.21 -4.45 -3.51
C TYR A 128 -21.36 -3.87 -4.33
N GLU A 129 -22.57 -4.45 -4.24
CA GLU A 129 -23.75 -3.93 -4.92
C GLU A 129 -24.31 -2.65 -4.26
N GLN A 130 -24.09 -2.49 -2.95
CA GLN A 130 -24.65 -1.39 -2.15
C GLN A 130 -23.82 -0.11 -2.23
N MET A 131 -22.57 -0.20 -2.67
CA MET A 131 -21.59 0.89 -2.58
C MET A 131 -20.91 1.13 -3.93
N PRO A 132 -21.67 1.58 -4.96
CA PRO A 132 -21.15 1.79 -6.31
C PRO A 132 -20.06 2.85 -6.38
N GLU A 133 -19.93 3.72 -5.36
CA GLU A 133 -18.82 4.68 -5.29
C GLU A 133 -17.45 4.01 -5.13
N PHE A 134 -17.38 2.79 -4.59
CA PHE A 134 -16.13 2.02 -4.53
C PHE A 134 -15.82 1.32 -5.85
N ASP A 135 -16.82 0.86 -6.59
CA ASP A 135 -16.63 0.27 -7.93
C ASP A 135 -15.94 1.25 -8.89
N GLU A 136 -16.40 2.51 -8.94
CA GLU A 136 -15.73 3.57 -9.73
C GLU A 136 -14.29 3.84 -9.26
N ALA A 137 -14.04 3.72 -7.95
CA ALA A 137 -12.69 3.90 -7.41
C ALA A 137 -11.79 2.69 -7.70
N ASP A 138 -12.31 1.48 -7.66
CA ASP A 138 -11.57 0.27 -7.99
C ASP A 138 -11.16 0.30 -9.47
N ASP A 139 -12.07 0.66 -10.37
CA ASP A 139 -11.79 0.84 -11.80
C ASP A 139 -10.73 1.92 -12.06
N ASP A 140 -10.83 3.09 -11.42
CA ASP A 140 -9.84 4.16 -11.55
C ASP A 140 -8.48 3.73 -10.98
N PHE A 141 -8.46 2.92 -9.93
CA PHE A 141 -7.20 2.38 -9.39
C PHE A 141 -6.55 1.42 -10.39
N VAL A 142 -7.29 0.41 -10.86
CA VAL A 142 -6.79 -0.61 -11.81
C VAL A 142 -6.30 0.06 -13.11
N LEU A 143 -6.98 1.10 -13.59
CA LEU A 143 -6.59 1.81 -14.80
C LEU A 143 -5.23 2.52 -14.67
N ASN A 144 -4.89 3.01 -13.48
CA ASN A 144 -3.68 3.80 -13.22
C ASN A 144 -2.59 3.05 -12.45
N GLU A 145 -2.87 1.81 -12.01
CA GLU A 145 -2.02 1.05 -11.10
C GLU A 145 -0.60 0.90 -11.65
N GLU A 146 -0.43 0.46 -12.89
CA GLU A 146 0.89 0.25 -13.50
C GLU A 146 1.75 1.53 -13.48
N GLU A 147 1.15 2.70 -13.71
CA GLU A 147 1.84 3.99 -13.65
C GLU A 147 2.22 4.35 -12.20
N TRP A 148 1.33 4.12 -11.24
CA TRP A 148 1.64 4.39 -9.84
C TRP A 148 2.72 3.45 -9.29
N THR A 149 2.71 2.17 -9.66
CA THR A 149 3.77 1.21 -9.33
C THR A 149 5.12 1.68 -9.88
N LYS A 150 5.18 2.14 -11.14
CA LYS A 150 6.39 2.74 -11.72
C LYS A 150 6.87 3.96 -10.96
N MET A 151 5.97 4.83 -10.52
CA MET A 151 6.32 6.01 -9.73
C MET A 151 6.85 5.64 -8.34
N VAL A 152 6.27 4.63 -7.68
CA VAL A 152 6.78 4.09 -6.40
C VAL A 152 8.17 3.50 -6.60
N ALA A 153 8.36 2.68 -7.64
CA ALA A 153 9.66 2.09 -7.97
C ALA A 153 10.73 3.17 -8.21
N ALA A 154 10.42 4.19 -9.00
CA ALA A 154 11.32 5.31 -9.26
C ALA A 154 11.68 6.08 -7.99
N TYR A 155 10.70 6.34 -7.11
CA TYR A 155 10.97 6.99 -5.83
C TYR A 155 11.91 6.15 -4.95
N ILE A 156 11.68 4.83 -4.88
CA ILE A 156 12.55 3.91 -4.14
C ILE A 156 13.97 3.93 -4.72
N ASP A 157 14.13 3.84 -6.05
CA ASP A 157 15.45 3.85 -6.70
C ASP A 157 16.26 5.13 -6.40
N ASP A 158 15.60 6.30 -6.46
CA ASP A 158 16.21 7.59 -6.14
C ASP A 158 16.56 7.73 -4.63
N HIS A 159 15.91 6.94 -3.76
CA HIS A 159 15.99 7.07 -2.31
C HIS A 159 16.26 5.73 -1.59
N ILE A 160 16.98 4.79 -2.22
CA ILE A 160 17.16 3.42 -1.72
C ILE A 160 17.55 3.36 -0.24
N ASN A 161 18.44 4.26 0.19
CA ASN A 161 18.94 4.31 1.57
C ASN A 161 17.88 4.65 2.62
N ASN A 162 16.73 5.18 2.22
CA ASN A 162 15.60 5.40 3.13
C ASN A 162 14.85 4.09 3.42
N PHE A 163 14.94 3.10 2.52
CA PHE A 163 14.21 1.84 2.63
C PHE A 163 15.09 0.72 3.19
N ALA A 164 16.31 0.59 2.69
CA ALA A 164 17.23 -0.48 3.08
C ALA A 164 18.70 -0.10 2.87
N THR A 165 19.59 -0.81 3.56
CA THR A 165 21.00 -0.87 3.21
C THR A 165 21.22 -2.02 2.22
N ILE A 166 21.90 -1.74 1.10
CA ILE A 166 22.25 -2.77 0.13
C ILE A 166 23.52 -3.49 0.58
N GLU A 167 23.41 -4.80 0.79
CA GLU A 167 24.55 -5.64 1.12
C GLU A 167 25.07 -6.34 -0.13
N ASN A 168 26.35 -6.09 -0.42
CA ASN A 168 27.12 -6.90 -1.35
C ASN A 168 27.53 -8.19 -0.61
N GLU A 169 27.46 -9.33 -1.30
CA GLU A 169 28.02 -10.60 -0.79
C GLU A 169 29.47 -10.46 -0.28
#